data_AF-A0A3R6RD84-F1
#
_entry.id   AF-A0A3R6RD84-F1
#
_cell.length_a   1.000
_cell.length_b   1.000
_cell.length_c   1.000
_cell.angle_alpha   90.00
_cell.angle_beta   90.00
_cell.angle_gamma   90.00
#
_symmetry.space_group_name_H-M   'P 1'
#
loop_
_entity.id
_entity.type
_entity.pdbx_description
1 polymer ?
#
loop_
_entity_poly.entity_id
_entity_poly.type
_entity_poly.pdbx_seq_one_letter_code
_entity_poly.pdbx_strand_id
1 'polypeptide(L)'
;MIFFDRFVMEIGTAYEDSQDVTMGYNELVGFIRTRFTAQQDYLPSALMGNLFGIKLTSEDDILLFRQYAYGRALLTDLPYLRVNKEGVPIGPHVVLLSGSSYAKGSYEYHVNADVNYIVEADRSVREFIGNTQFMELGLAERVSGSPLENRDAVLRDVVDRCTAYIISELSDKKGKILLVVNSFSQAETVADRLRANFVKRGCREEVCALISDKNIEKKDFSQYIRRGEVYKFDQKKARILVAPALAIERGHNIVDEQGHSSLSSVFFLIRPMGVPDDVKERSIKMNGYMASKLFEYKENDLYQKNLYVRQEATKFWNRMNYSAKRRLDYLCDKEIKRDLVSTMFVLILQIFGRLCRVTDASKETPTVYFADGAFRKKIDAEDGFDALNEMYDYLKDMLSDEEHGEIARTLYEPFFTAYEGGIRHE
;
A
#
# COMPACT_ATOMS: atom_id res chain seq x y z
N MET A 1 9.84 -18.26 -25.86
CA MET A 1 9.31 -17.61 -24.65
C MET A 1 8.21 -16.60 -24.98
N ILE A 2 8.36 -15.72 -25.99
CA ILE A 2 7.22 -14.95 -26.56
C ILE A 2 6.08 -15.88 -27.00
N PHE A 3 6.41 -17.07 -27.53
CA PHE A 3 5.42 -18.06 -27.96
C PHE A 3 4.66 -18.73 -26.81
N PHE A 4 5.21 -18.83 -25.60
CA PHE A 4 4.52 -19.44 -24.45
C PHE A 4 3.60 -18.43 -23.77
N ASP A 5 4.06 -17.20 -23.56
CA ASP A 5 3.18 -16.11 -23.08
C ASP A 5 2.05 -15.83 -24.06
N ARG A 6 2.35 -15.82 -25.37
CA ARG A 6 1.33 -15.67 -26.42
C ARG A 6 0.39 -16.88 -26.48
N PHE A 7 0.89 -18.10 -26.28
CA PHE A 7 0.06 -19.31 -26.18
C PHE A 7 -0.81 -19.33 -24.92
N VAL A 8 -0.31 -18.81 -23.79
CA VAL A 8 -1.07 -18.68 -22.53
C VAL A 8 -2.13 -17.59 -22.65
N MET A 9 -1.82 -16.47 -23.31
CA MET A 9 -2.80 -15.43 -23.62
C MET A 9 -3.82 -15.94 -24.64
N GLU A 10 -3.40 -16.58 -25.73
CA GLU A 10 -4.30 -17.15 -26.76
C GLU A 10 -5.15 -18.29 -26.20
N ILE A 11 -4.65 -19.11 -25.27
CA ILE A 11 -5.47 -20.10 -24.54
C ILE A 11 -6.42 -19.41 -23.56
N GLY A 12 -5.98 -18.35 -22.85
CA GLY A 12 -6.85 -17.58 -21.96
C GLY A 12 -8.01 -16.96 -22.72
N THR A 13 -7.72 -16.30 -23.85
CA THR A 13 -8.71 -15.70 -24.74
C THR A 13 -9.56 -16.76 -25.44
N ALA A 14 -8.98 -17.86 -25.93
CA ALA A 14 -9.75 -18.95 -26.55
C ALA A 14 -10.61 -19.71 -25.53
N TYR A 15 -10.20 -19.80 -24.27
CA TYR A 15 -11.01 -20.39 -23.19
C TYR A 15 -12.19 -19.49 -22.82
N GLU A 16 -11.97 -18.17 -22.77
CA GLU A 16 -13.04 -17.17 -22.61
C GLU A 16 -13.99 -17.14 -23.81
N ASP A 17 -13.48 -17.29 -25.04
CA ASP A 17 -14.27 -17.31 -26.28
C ASP A 17 -14.97 -18.66 -26.56
N SER A 18 -14.47 -19.77 -26.00
CA SER A 18 -15.04 -21.13 -26.22
C SER A 18 -16.23 -21.47 -25.32
N GLN A 19 -16.52 -20.66 -24.30
CA GLN A 19 -17.73 -20.83 -23.51
C GLN A 19 -18.85 -19.97 -24.12
N ASP A 20 -19.73 -20.65 -24.85
CA ASP A 20 -21.05 -20.16 -25.26
C ASP A 20 -21.66 -19.28 -24.15
N VAL A 21 -21.80 -17.99 -24.49
CA VAL A 21 -22.31 -16.88 -23.67
C VAL A 21 -23.83 -17.02 -23.39
N THR A 22 -24.38 -18.24 -23.44
CA THR A 22 -25.83 -18.51 -23.43
C THR A 22 -26.36 -19.28 -22.23
N MET A 23 -25.52 -19.66 -21.26
CA MET A 23 -26.02 -20.06 -19.95
C MET A 23 -25.44 -19.13 -18.89
N GLY A 24 -26.31 -18.28 -18.33
CA GLY A 24 -26.00 -17.41 -17.20
C GLY A 24 -25.37 -18.23 -16.08
N TYR A 25 -24.05 -18.20 -16.01
CA TYR A 25 -23.32 -18.72 -14.88
C TYR A 25 -23.65 -17.81 -13.71
N ASN A 26 -24.45 -18.32 -12.77
CA ASN A 26 -24.47 -17.77 -11.42
C ASN A 26 -23.00 -17.65 -10.98
N GLU A 27 -22.52 -16.44 -10.76
CA GLU A 27 -21.15 -16.15 -10.30
C GLU A 27 -20.76 -17.03 -9.11
N LEU A 28 -21.75 -17.40 -8.29
CA LEU A 28 -21.66 -18.36 -7.20
C LEU A 28 -21.22 -19.78 -7.61
N VAL A 29 -21.83 -20.35 -8.65
CA VAL A 29 -21.50 -21.70 -9.15
C VAL A 29 -20.11 -21.69 -9.79
N GLY A 30 -19.79 -20.62 -10.52
CA GLY A 30 -18.44 -20.37 -11.02
C GLY A 30 -17.43 -20.30 -9.88
N PHE A 31 -17.66 -19.46 -8.87
CA PHE A 31 -16.80 -19.31 -7.69
C PHE A 31 -16.54 -20.64 -6.93
N ILE A 32 -17.57 -21.47 -6.78
CA ILE A 32 -17.45 -22.78 -6.12
C ILE A 32 -16.70 -23.79 -6.99
N ARG A 33 -16.92 -23.78 -8.32
CA ARG A 33 -16.35 -24.76 -9.26
C ARG A 33 -14.97 -24.40 -9.79
N THR A 34 -14.63 -23.12 -9.90
CA THR A 34 -13.32 -22.65 -10.36
C THR A 34 -12.27 -23.13 -9.37
N ARG A 35 -11.60 -24.22 -9.73
CA ARG A 35 -10.36 -24.66 -9.12
C ARG A 35 -9.26 -23.97 -9.91
N PHE A 36 -8.42 -23.18 -9.25
CA PHE A 36 -7.18 -22.65 -9.81
C PHE A 36 -6.15 -23.79 -9.96
N THR A 37 -6.53 -24.90 -10.61
CA THR A 37 -5.82 -26.19 -10.60
C THR A 37 -4.35 -26.01 -10.95
N ALA A 38 -4.06 -25.30 -12.04
CA ALA A 38 -2.69 -25.14 -12.50
C ALA A 38 -1.78 -24.37 -11.53
N GLN A 39 -2.26 -23.35 -10.82
CA GLN A 39 -1.45 -22.59 -9.85
C GLN A 39 -1.36 -23.31 -8.50
N GLN A 40 -2.41 -24.03 -8.14
CA GLN A 40 -2.49 -24.80 -6.90
C GLN A 40 -1.48 -25.95 -6.88
N ASP A 41 -1.15 -26.53 -8.03
CA ASP A 41 -0.15 -27.61 -8.15
C ASP A 41 1.26 -27.16 -7.71
N TYR A 42 1.55 -25.86 -7.76
CA TYR A 42 2.86 -25.30 -7.40
C TYR A 42 2.88 -24.64 -6.01
N LEU A 43 1.73 -24.47 -5.36
CA LEU A 43 1.65 -23.71 -4.11
C LEU A 43 1.38 -24.63 -2.92
N PRO A 44 2.05 -24.42 -1.78
CA PRO A 44 1.70 -25.11 -0.55
C PRO A 44 0.23 -24.86 -0.18
N SER A 45 -0.38 -25.85 0.46
CA SER A 45 -1.74 -25.72 0.99
C SER A 45 -1.86 -24.52 1.93
N ALA A 46 -3.04 -23.90 1.96
CA ALA A 46 -3.32 -22.84 2.93
C ALA A 46 -3.06 -23.30 4.37
N LEU A 47 -2.54 -22.39 5.20
CA LEU A 47 -2.05 -22.66 6.57
C LEU A 47 -3.13 -23.27 7.47
N MET A 48 -4.35 -22.78 7.37
CA MET A 48 -5.53 -23.30 8.10
C MET A 48 -6.33 -24.34 7.31
N GLY A 49 -5.84 -24.76 6.14
CA GLY A 49 -6.58 -25.58 5.19
C GLY A 49 -7.44 -24.72 4.28
N ASN A 50 -8.20 -25.35 3.40
CA ASN A 50 -9.09 -24.62 2.49
C ASN A 50 -10.17 -23.90 3.30
N LEU A 51 -10.04 -22.59 3.44
CA LEU A 51 -11.06 -21.75 4.06
C LEU A 51 -12.05 -21.33 2.98
N PHE A 52 -13.33 -21.58 3.24
CA PHE A 52 -14.45 -21.04 2.49
C PHE A 52 -15.32 -20.29 3.48
N GLY A 53 -15.68 -19.05 3.16
CA GLY A 53 -16.47 -18.24 4.06
C GLY A 53 -17.36 -17.24 3.35
N ILE A 54 -18.35 -16.81 4.12
CA ILE A 54 -19.34 -15.80 3.74
C ILE A 54 -19.23 -14.70 4.77
N LYS A 55 -19.14 -13.45 4.32
CA LYS A 55 -19.14 -12.27 5.17
C LYS A 55 -20.24 -11.32 4.71
N LEU A 56 -21.08 -10.88 5.64
CA LEU A 56 -21.97 -9.74 5.41
C LEU A 56 -21.14 -8.46 5.55
N THR A 57 -21.20 -7.58 4.56
CA THR A 57 -20.53 -6.27 4.59
C THR A 57 -21.38 -5.25 5.34
N SER A 58 -20.81 -4.08 5.62
CA SER A 58 -21.56 -2.95 6.19
C SER A 58 -22.58 -2.33 5.23
N GLU A 59 -22.56 -2.72 3.96
CA GLU A 59 -23.48 -2.24 2.91
C GLU A 59 -24.58 -3.29 2.64
N ASP A 60 -24.79 -4.24 3.56
CA ASP A 60 -25.68 -5.40 3.43
C ASP A 60 -25.37 -6.33 2.24
N ASP A 61 -24.18 -6.19 1.65
CA ASP A 61 -23.70 -7.09 0.61
C ASP A 61 -23.13 -8.39 1.18
N ILE A 62 -23.12 -9.44 0.36
CA ILE A 62 -22.53 -10.73 0.70
C ILE A 62 -21.19 -10.87 -0.02
N LEU A 63 -20.10 -10.91 0.75
CA LEU A 63 -18.78 -11.23 0.26
C LEU A 63 -18.50 -12.72 0.45
N LEU A 64 -18.22 -13.41 -0.65
CA LEU A 64 -17.76 -14.80 -0.66
C LEU A 64 -16.24 -14.81 -0.80
N PHE A 65 -15.57 -15.56 0.06
CA PHE A 65 -14.11 -15.69 -0.01
C PHE A 65 -13.67 -17.14 0.12
N ARG A 66 -12.56 -17.42 -0.57
CA ARG A 66 -11.91 -18.73 -0.55
C ARG A 66 -10.40 -18.56 -0.49
N GLN A 67 -9.77 -19.17 0.50
CA GLN A 67 -8.31 -19.27 0.59
C GLN A 67 -7.92 -20.73 0.40
N TYR A 68 -7.09 -21.01 -0.61
CA TYR A 68 -6.73 -22.37 -1.00
C TYR A 68 -5.22 -22.65 -0.99
N ALA A 69 -4.38 -21.62 -1.00
CA ALA A 69 -2.93 -21.78 -1.02
C ALA A 69 -2.19 -20.76 -0.15
N TYR A 70 -0.93 -21.06 0.15
CA TYR A 70 0.03 -20.17 0.80
C TYR A 70 0.85 -19.43 -0.24
N GLY A 71 0.40 -18.21 -0.61
CA GLY A 71 1.00 -17.45 -1.72
C GLY A 71 2.40 -16.89 -1.45
N ARG A 72 2.86 -16.84 -0.19
CA ARG A 72 4.21 -16.34 0.15
C ARG A 72 5.34 -17.16 -0.45
N ALA A 73 5.10 -18.45 -0.70
CA ALA A 73 6.03 -19.34 -1.39
C ALA A 73 6.44 -18.82 -2.79
N LEU A 74 5.59 -18.01 -3.45
CA LEU A 74 5.96 -17.37 -4.72
C LEU A 74 7.14 -16.40 -4.59
N LEU A 75 7.39 -15.86 -3.40
CA LEU A 75 8.47 -14.88 -3.18
C LEU A 75 9.73 -15.56 -2.63
N THR A 76 9.58 -16.57 -1.78
CA THR A 76 10.69 -17.25 -1.09
C THR A 76 11.20 -18.48 -1.83
N ASP A 77 10.34 -19.18 -2.56
CA ASP A 77 10.62 -20.49 -3.12
C ASP A 77 10.59 -20.52 -4.65
N LEU A 78 10.48 -19.36 -5.30
CA LEU A 78 10.40 -19.21 -6.77
C LEU A 78 11.45 -20.05 -7.55
N PRO A 79 12.72 -20.19 -7.10
CA PRO A 79 13.68 -21.07 -7.77
C PRO A 79 13.24 -22.53 -7.82
N TYR A 80 12.56 -23.00 -6.76
CA TYR A 80 12.15 -24.39 -6.53
C TYR A 80 10.74 -24.70 -7.02
N LEU A 81 9.93 -23.68 -7.33
CA LEU A 81 8.58 -23.87 -7.88
C LEU A 81 8.58 -24.48 -9.29
N ARG A 82 9.72 -24.43 -9.99
CA ARG A 82 9.87 -25.03 -11.31
C ARG A 82 11.05 -25.98 -11.31
N VAL A 83 10.80 -27.23 -11.64
CA VAL A 83 11.83 -28.27 -11.77
C VAL A 83 11.85 -28.87 -13.18
N ASN A 84 13.00 -29.38 -13.61
CA ASN A 84 13.09 -30.20 -14.82
C ASN A 84 12.56 -31.63 -14.57
N LYS A 85 12.67 -32.52 -15.56
CA LYS A 85 12.19 -33.91 -15.45
C LYS A 85 12.94 -34.71 -14.39
N GLU A 86 14.15 -34.29 -14.06
CA GLU A 86 15.04 -34.87 -13.06
C GLU A 86 14.83 -34.28 -11.66
N GLY A 87 13.88 -33.35 -11.49
CA GLY A 87 13.58 -32.70 -10.21
C GLY A 87 14.55 -31.56 -9.84
N VAL A 88 15.43 -31.14 -10.76
CA VAL A 88 16.38 -30.04 -10.53
C VAL A 88 15.68 -28.69 -10.69
N PRO A 89 15.85 -27.75 -9.74
CA PRO A 89 15.32 -26.40 -9.85
C PRO A 89 15.80 -25.67 -11.10
N ILE A 90 14.86 -25.14 -11.88
CA ILE A 90 15.09 -24.33 -13.09
C ILE A 90 14.37 -22.97 -13.02
N GLY A 91 13.93 -22.57 -11.83
CA GLY A 91 13.42 -21.23 -11.58
C GLY A 91 14.53 -20.17 -11.61
N PRO A 92 14.16 -18.89 -11.51
CA PRO A 92 15.13 -17.80 -11.56
C PRO A 92 16.13 -17.91 -10.41
N HIS A 93 17.40 -17.66 -10.71
CA HIS A 93 18.49 -17.74 -9.72
C HIS A 93 18.66 -16.45 -8.92
N VAL A 94 18.08 -15.35 -9.40
CA VAL A 94 18.12 -14.03 -8.75
C VAL A 94 16.71 -13.45 -8.77
N VAL A 95 16.26 -12.96 -7.61
CA VAL A 95 15.00 -12.23 -7.47
C VAL A 95 15.32 -10.86 -6.90
N LEU A 96 15.03 -9.81 -7.65
CA LEU A 96 15.17 -8.43 -7.19
C LEU A 96 13.83 -7.95 -6.63
N LEU A 97 13.85 -7.49 -5.39
CA LEU A 97 12.68 -6.95 -4.70
C LEU A 97 12.87 -5.46 -4.44
N SER A 98 11.78 -4.71 -4.43
CA SER A 98 11.82 -3.30 -4.05
C SER A 98 12.14 -3.16 -2.56
N GLY A 99 12.71 -2.02 -2.15
CA GLY A 99 13.04 -1.75 -0.75
C GLY A 99 11.88 -2.04 0.20
N SER A 100 10.64 -1.73 -0.19
CA SER A 100 9.41 -2.04 0.57
C SER A 100 9.25 -3.51 1.01
N SER A 101 9.93 -4.46 0.33
CA SER A 101 9.91 -5.88 0.70
C SER A 101 10.81 -6.20 1.91
N TYR A 102 11.63 -5.25 2.36
CA TYR A 102 12.43 -5.33 3.57
C TYR A 102 11.87 -4.39 4.65
N ALA A 103 10.71 -4.73 5.21
CA ALA A 103 10.04 -3.93 6.25
C ALA A 103 9.79 -4.80 7.49
N LYS A 104 10.86 -5.19 8.20
CA LYS A 104 10.82 -6.12 9.35
C LYS A 104 9.69 -5.75 10.31
N GLY A 105 8.80 -6.70 10.59
CA GLY A 105 7.59 -6.50 11.38
C GLY A 105 6.29 -6.36 10.59
N SER A 106 6.32 -6.02 9.29
CA SER A 106 5.13 -6.00 8.44
C SER A 106 4.81 -7.39 7.91
N TYR A 107 3.64 -7.92 8.23
CA TYR A 107 3.17 -9.20 7.70
C TYR A 107 2.71 -9.10 6.24
N GLU A 108 2.39 -7.90 5.77
CA GLU A 108 1.98 -7.67 4.39
C GLU A 108 3.14 -7.47 3.42
N TYR A 109 4.23 -6.85 3.85
CA TYR A 109 5.28 -6.44 2.92
C TYR A 109 6.61 -7.13 3.13
N HIS A 110 6.99 -7.47 4.37
CA HIS A 110 8.28 -8.09 4.60
C HIS A 110 8.35 -9.48 3.98
N VAL A 111 9.43 -9.73 3.24
CA VAL A 111 9.78 -11.06 2.76
C VAL A 111 10.83 -11.63 3.69
N ASN A 112 10.47 -12.70 4.40
CA ASN A 112 11.35 -13.41 5.32
C ASN A 112 12.32 -14.30 4.54
N ALA A 113 13.39 -13.70 4.04
CA ALA A 113 14.49 -14.37 3.36
C ALA A 113 15.78 -13.58 3.59
N ASP A 114 16.92 -14.27 3.55
CA ASP A 114 18.23 -13.61 3.65
C ASP A 114 18.48 -12.71 2.43
N VAL A 115 19.00 -11.52 2.67
CA VAL A 115 19.37 -10.57 1.62
C VAL A 115 20.84 -10.81 1.24
N ASN A 116 21.09 -11.27 0.03
CA ASN A 116 22.45 -11.54 -0.44
C ASN A 116 23.15 -10.31 -1.05
N TYR A 117 22.38 -9.42 -1.68
CA TYR A 117 22.90 -8.24 -2.37
C TYR A 117 21.91 -7.08 -2.23
N ILE A 118 22.45 -5.87 -2.15
CA ILE A 118 21.68 -4.62 -2.12
C ILE A 118 22.11 -3.76 -3.31
N VAL A 119 21.14 -3.24 -4.05
CA VAL A 119 21.41 -2.25 -5.10
C VAL A 119 21.26 -0.87 -4.49
N GLU A 120 22.36 -0.16 -4.37
CA GLU A 120 22.40 1.19 -3.80
C GLU A 120 22.25 2.26 -4.88
N ALA A 121 21.57 3.35 -4.54
CA ALA A 121 21.44 4.52 -5.41
C ALA A 121 22.67 5.44 -5.31
N ASP A 122 22.93 6.21 -6.37
CA ASP A 122 24.00 7.21 -6.37
C ASP A 122 23.87 8.19 -5.20
N ARG A 123 25.02 8.65 -4.69
CA ARG A 123 25.10 9.57 -3.54
C ARG A 123 24.26 10.84 -3.75
N SER A 124 24.29 11.42 -4.94
CA SER A 124 23.49 12.62 -5.26
C SER A 124 21.98 12.37 -5.16
N VAL A 125 21.51 11.18 -5.53
CA VAL A 125 20.10 10.78 -5.39
C VAL A 125 19.76 10.60 -3.91
N ARG A 126 20.63 9.96 -3.13
CA ARG A 126 20.45 9.82 -1.67
C ARG A 126 20.37 11.19 -0.99
N GLU A 127 21.27 12.10 -1.32
CA GLU A 127 21.27 13.47 -0.78
C GLU A 127 20.01 14.26 -1.19
N PHE A 128 19.57 14.14 -2.45
CA PHE A 128 18.31 14.75 -2.91
C PHE A 128 17.12 14.26 -2.08
N ILE A 129 17.01 12.95 -1.86
CA ILE A 129 15.92 12.35 -1.07
C ILE A 129 16.00 12.80 0.39
N GLY A 130 17.21 12.84 0.97
CA GLY A 130 17.47 13.32 2.33
C GLY A 130 17.11 14.77 2.59
N ASN A 131 17.03 15.58 1.53
CA ASN A 131 16.62 16.99 1.59
C ASN A 131 15.12 17.20 1.33
N THR A 132 14.32 16.13 1.31
CA THR A 132 12.85 16.22 1.25
C THR A 132 12.32 16.90 2.51
N GLN A 133 11.34 17.79 2.37
CA GLN A 133 10.70 18.43 3.51
C GLN A 133 9.49 17.61 3.96
N PHE A 134 9.47 17.23 5.24
CA PHE A 134 8.27 16.69 5.89
C PHE A 134 7.62 17.76 6.75
N MET A 135 6.30 17.89 6.67
CA MET A 135 5.54 18.90 7.39
C MET A 135 4.28 18.31 8.01
N GLU A 136 4.04 18.62 9.27
CA GLU A 136 2.79 18.32 9.96
C GLU A 136 1.93 19.60 10.03
N LEU A 137 0.67 19.53 9.58
CA LEU A 137 -0.21 20.71 9.59
C LEU A 137 -0.86 20.98 10.95
N GLY A 138 -0.80 20.02 11.89
CA GLY A 138 -1.36 20.16 13.24
C GLY A 138 -2.87 20.37 13.28
N LEU A 139 -3.61 19.83 12.30
CA LEU A 139 -5.06 19.98 12.26
C LEU A 139 -5.73 19.15 13.37
N ALA A 140 -6.83 19.65 13.94
CA ALA A 140 -7.59 18.93 14.96
C ALA A 140 -8.56 17.91 14.35
N GLU A 141 -8.94 18.10 13.09
CA GLU A 141 -9.86 17.26 12.34
C GLU A 141 -9.25 15.89 12.08
N ARG A 142 -9.96 14.84 12.51
CA ARG A 142 -9.51 13.45 12.38
C ARG A 142 -10.42 12.70 11.42
N VAL A 143 -10.02 12.61 10.15
CA VAL A 143 -10.77 11.84 9.14
C VAL A 143 -10.61 10.35 9.45
N SER A 144 -9.39 9.91 9.74
CA SER A 144 -9.14 8.53 10.14
C SER A 144 -9.67 8.27 11.55
N GLY A 145 -10.53 7.26 11.67
CA GLY A 145 -11.18 6.91 12.92
C GLY A 145 -12.48 7.69 13.20
N SER A 146 -12.91 8.59 12.30
CA SER A 146 -14.26 9.17 12.37
C SER A 146 -15.33 8.11 12.07
N PRO A 147 -16.57 8.25 12.56
CA PRO A 147 -17.70 7.46 12.07
C PRO A 147 -17.88 7.63 10.56
N LEU A 148 -18.36 6.58 9.87
CA LEU A 148 -18.55 6.59 8.41
C LEU A 148 -19.47 7.73 7.95
N GLU A 149 -20.58 7.93 8.66
CA GLU A 149 -21.60 8.95 8.35
C GLU A 149 -21.04 10.38 8.33
N ASN A 150 -20.07 10.68 9.21
CA ASN A 150 -19.49 12.02 9.33
C ASN A 150 -18.16 12.17 8.58
N ARG A 151 -17.61 11.09 8.01
CA ARG A 151 -16.24 11.08 7.48
C ARG A 151 -16.05 12.06 6.33
N ASP A 152 -17.02 12.15 5.43
CA ASP A 152 -16.95 13.05 4.29
C ASP A 152 -17.10 14.52 4.70
N ALA A 153 -17.85 14.82 5.75
CA ALA A 153 -17.93 16.16 6.31
C ALA A 153 -16.59 16.60 6.90
N VAL A 154 -15.99 15.75 7.75
CA VAL A 154 -14.66 16.02 8.34
C VAL A 154 -13.58 16.13 7.25
N LEU A 155 -13.65 15.31 6.21
CA LEU A 155 -12.72 15.38 5.08
C LEU A 155 -12.82 16.71 4.33
N ARG A 156 -14.02 17.26 4.14
CA ARG A 156 -14.21 18.59 3.56
C ARG A 156 -13.60 19.69 4.44
N ASP A 157 -13.73 19.58 5.76
CA ASP A 157 -13.12 20.53 6.70
C ASP A 157 -11.58 20.49 6.64
N VAL A 158 -10.99 19.30 6.53
CA VAL A 158 -9.54 19.15 6.29
C VAL A 158 -9.13 19.83 4.99
N VAL A 159 -9.87 19.62 3.90
CA VAL A 159 -9.59 20.26 2.61
C VAL A 159 -9.66 21.80 2.71
N ASP A 160 -10.63 22.34 3.44
CA ASP A 160 -10.75 23.78 3.66
C ASP A 160 -9.53 24.36 4.35
N ARG A 161 -9.04 23.69 5.39
CA ARG A 161 -7.86 24.09 6.16
C ARG A 161 -6.57 23.93 5.37
N CYS A 162 -6.47 22.87 4.56
CA CYS A 162 -5.30 22.61 3.70
C CYS A 162 -5.23 23.56 2.50
N THR A 163 -6.34 24.17 2.08
CA THR A 163 -6.40 24.96 0.84
C THR A 163 -5.33 26.06 0.78
N ALA A 164 -5.05 26.74 1.90
CA ALA A 164 -4.04 27.80 1.92
C ALA A 164 -2.62 27.25 1.66
N TYR A 165 -2.28 26.13 2.28
CA TYR A 165 -1.01 25.44 2.09
C TYR A 165 -0.86 24.92 0.65
N ILE A 166 -1.92 24.35 0.09
CA ILE A 166 -1.95 23.87 -1.30
C ILE A 166 -1.69 25.03 -2.27
N ILE A 167 -2.32 26.20 -2.06
CA ILE A 167 -2.12 27.38 -2.91
C ILE A 167 -0.70 27.94 -2.79
N SER A 168 -0.13 27.97 -1.58
CA SER A 168 1.28 28.38 -1.38
C SER A 168 2.20 27.44 -2.16
N GLU A 169 2.03 26.13 -1.99
CA GLU A 169 2.87 25.13 -2.63
C GLU A 169 2.80 25.19 -4.17
N LEU A 170 1.62 25.47 -4.74
CA LEU A 170 1.45 25.69 -6.19
C LEU A 170 2.12 26.97 -6.68
N SER A 171 2.27 27.97 -5.82
CA SER A 171 2.90 29.26 -6.14
C SER A 171 4.43 29.16 -6.02
N ASP A 172 4.90 28.44 -5.01
CA ASP A 172 6.32 28.31 -4.66
C ASP A 172 7.02 27.30 -5.58
N LYS A 173 6.34 26.21 -5.95
CA LYS A 173 6.91 25.14 -6.78
C LYS A 173 6.21 25.03 -8.12
N LYS A 174 6.95 24.64 -9.16
CA LYS A 174 6.39 24.41 -10.52
C LYS A 174 5.79 23.01 -10.72
N GLY A 175 6.08 22.07 -9.83
CA GLY A 175 5.61 20.69 -9.95
C GLY A 175 4.11 20.52 -9.69
N LYS A 176 3.68 19.27 -9.71
CA LYS A 176 2.31 18.85 -9.46
C LYS A 176 2.14 18.34 -8.03
N ILE A 177 0.92 18.43 -7.52
CA ILE A 177 0.55 18.02 -6.16
C ILE A 177 -0.33 16.78 -6.21
N LEU A 178 -0.03 15.82 -5.33
CA LEU A 178 -0.87 14.67 -5.07
C LEU A 178 -1.61 14.82 -3.73
N LEU A 179 -2.94 14.69 -3.74
CA LEU A 179 -3.76 14.61 -2.53
C LEU A 179 -4.22 13.17 -2.32
N VAL A 180 -3.83 12.56 -1.21
CA VAL A 180 -4.06 11.14 -0.90
C VAL A 180 -5.32 10.98 -0.06
N VAL A 181 -6.24 10.13 -0.54
CA VAL A 181 -7.51 9.73 0.11
C VAL A 181 -7.63 8.20 0.16
N ASN A 182 -8.77 7.64 0.58
CA ASN A 182 -8.93 6.18 0.71
C ASN A 182 -9.73 5.54 -0.43
N SER A 183 -10.62 6.29 -1.07
CA SER A 183 -11.55 5.75 -2.06
C SER A 183 -11.78 6.70 -3.21
N PHE A 184 -12.23 6.17 -4.34
CA PHE A 184 -12.56 6.98 -5.52
C PHE A 184 -13.67 7.99 -5.21
N SER A 185 -14.67 7.62 -4.40
CA SER A 185 -15.72 8.54 -3.94
C SER A 185 -15.16 9.72 -3.14
N GLN A 186 -14.21 9.46 -2.25
CA GLN A 186 -13.51 10.53 -1.52
C GLN A 186 -12.67 11.41 -2.44
N ALA A 187 -12.06 10.83 -3.48
CA ALA A 187 -11.25 11.60 -4.42
C ALA A 187 -12.09 12.65 -5.16
N GLU A 188 -13.31 12.29 -5.53
CA GLU A 188 -14.28 13.21 -6.13
C GLU A 188 -14.73 14.28 -5.14
N THR A 189 -15.10 13.87 -3.91
CA THR A 189 -15.56 14.78 -2.87
C THR A 189 -14.51 15.86 -2.54
N VAL A 190 -13.25 15.46 -2.43
CA VAL A 190 -12.13 16.37 -2.19
C VAL A 190 -11.87 17.27 -3.39
N ALA A 191 -11.89 16.72 -4.62
CA ALA A 191 -11.67 17.52 -5.81
C ALA A 191 -12.76 18.60 -5.98
N ASP A 192 -14.03 18.24 -5.80
CA ASP A 192 -15.15 19.18 -5.90
C ASP A 192 -15.07 20.27 -4.82
N ARG A 193 -14.73 19.88 -3.58
CA ARG A 193 -14.55 20.85 -2.49
C ARG A 193 -13.39 21.80 -2.77
N LEU A 194 -12.25 21.28 -3.24
CA LEU A 194 -11.07 22.09 -3.54
C LEU A 194 -11.32 23.06 -4.70
N ARG A 195 -12.00 22.61 -5.77
CA ARG A 195 -12.42 23.50 -6.87
C ARG A 195 -13.29 24.64 -6.36
N ALA A 196 -14.26 24.36 -5.49
CA ALA A 196 -15.10 25.40 -4.89
C ALA A 196 -14.27 26.39 -4.05
N ASN A 197 -13.27 25.92 -3.32
CA ASN A 197 -12.38 26.78 -2.54
C ASN A 197 -11.46 27.64 -3.42
N PHE A 198 -11.00 27.10 -4.55
CA PHE A 198 -10.19 27.84 -5.52
C PHE A 198 -10.97 28.98 -6.15
N VAL A 199 -12.21 28.74 -6.56
CA VAL A 199 -13.11 29.80 -7.08
C VAL A 199 -13.27 30.92 -6.04
N LYS A 200 -13.52 30.58 -4.77
CA LYS A 200 -13.64 31.57 -3.68
C LYS A 200 -12.39 32.40 -3.44
N ARG A 201 -11.20 31.83 -3.70
CA ARG A 201 -9.90 32.47 -3.48
C ARG A 201 -9.28 33.06 -4.76
N GLY A 202 -9.98 33.00 -5.90
CA GLY A 202 -9.45 33.47 -7.19
C GLY A 202 -8.29 32.64 -7.75
N CYS A 203 -8.09 31.41 -7.26
CA CYS A 203 -7.07 30.49 -7.78
C CYS A 203 -7.57 29.86 -9.09
N ARG A 204 -6.74 29.90 -10.13
CA ARG A 204 -7.08 29.39 -11.48
C ARG A 204 -6.56 27.98 -11.76
N GLU A 205 -6.02 27.32 -10.75
CA GLU A 205 -5.44 25.98 -10.88
C GLU A 205 -6.52 24.92 -11.05
N GLU A 206 -6.20 23.89 -11.84
CA GLU A 206 -7.14 22.81 -12.17
C GLU A 206 -6.90 21.56 -11.31
N VAL A 207 -8.00 20.94 -10.89
CA VAL A 207 -8.01 19.77 -9.99
C VAL A 207 -8.62 18.57 -10.68
N CYS A 208 -7.85 17.47 -10.72
CA CYS A 208 -8.25 16.21 -11.30
C CYS A 208 -8.54 15.16 -10.20
N ALA A 209 -9.66 14.45 -10.31
CA ALA A 209 -9.95 13.31 -9.45
C ALA A 209 -9.68 11.99 -10.18
N LEU A 210 -9.06 11.05 -9.48
CA LEU A 210 -8.89 9.69 -9.97
C LEU A 210 -10.21 8.93 -9.88
N ILE A 211 -10.57 8.21 -10.95
CA ILE A 211 -11.76 7.35 -11.01
C ILE A 211 -11.39 5.91 -11.39
N SER A 212 -12.26 4.97 -10.99
CA SER A 212 -12.17 3.56 -11.37
C SER A 212 -12.35 3.39 -12.89
N ASP A 213 -11.64 2.42 -13.48
CA ASP A 213 -11.74 2.12 -14.93
C ASP A 213 -13.15 1.65 -15.34
N LYS A 214 -13.92 1.10 -14.40
CA LYS A 214 -15.31 0.68 -14.61
C LYS A 214 -16.28 1.86 -14.76
N ASN A 215 -15.89 3.06 -14.35
CA ASN A 215 -16.77 4.23 -14.32
C ASN A 215 -16.72 4.96 -15.67
N ILE A 216 -17.49 4.45 -16.64
CA ILE A 216 -17.47 4.90 -18.04
C ILE A 216 -18.31 6.18 -18.25
N GLU A 217 -19.27 6.45 -17.35
CA GLU A 217 -20.30 7.48 -17.54
C GLU A 217 -19.81 8.93 -17.37
N LYS A 218 -18.64 9.13 -16.75
CA LYS A 218 -18.10 10.48 -16.49
C LYS A 218 -17.39 11.03 -17.73
N LYS A 219 -18.02 12.04 -18.36
CA LYS A 219 -17.60 12.60 -19.65
C LYS A 219 -16.63 13.77 -19.59
N ASP A 220 -16.42 14.39 -18.42
CA ASP A 220 -15.46 15.50 -18.32
C ASP A 220 -14.03 14.99 -18.10
N PHE A 221 -13.39 14.55 -19.19
CA PHE A 221 -12.00 14.10 -19.17
C PHE A 221 -11.01 15.19 -18.74
N SER A 222 -11.40 16.46 -18.62
CA SER A 222 -10.51 17.49 -18.06
C SER A 222 -10.40 17.40 -16.54
N GLN A 223 -11.50 17.02 -15.86
CA GLN A 223 -11.62 16.98 -14.41
C GLN A 223 -11.36 15.60 -13.80
N TYR A 224 -11.32 14.57 -14.63
CA TYR A 224 -11.12 13.18 -14.21
C TYR A 224 -10.00 12.50 -14.99
N ILE A 225 -9.37 11.53 -14.33
CA ILE A 225 -8.42 10.61 -14.95
C ILE A 225 -8.74 9.19 -14.49
N ARG A 226 -8.64 8.23 -15.40
CA ARG A 226 -8.87 6.82 -15.07
C ARG A 226 -7.64 6.23 -14.42
N ARG A 227 -7.85 5.24 -13.53
CA ARG A 227 -6.75 4.51 -12.87
C ARG A 227 -5.73 3.97 -13.88
N GLY A 228 -6.18 3.30 -14.94
CA GLY A 228 -5.29 2.78 -15.97
C GLY A 228 -4.48 3.84 -16.72
N GLU A 229 -4.85 5.12 -16.61
CA GLU A 229 -4.24 6.23 -17.34
C GLU A 229 -3.49 7.23 -16.45
N VAL A 230 -3.32 6.94 -15.16
CA VAL A 230 -2.66 7.86 -14.19
C VAL A 230 -1.31 8.37 -14.67
N TYR A 231 -0.55 7.55 -15.40
CA TYR A 231 0.76 7.94 -15.95
C TYR A 231 0.68 9.14 -16.92
N LYS A 232 -0.49 9.41 -17.52
CA LYS A 232 -0.74 10.57 -18.38
C LYS A 232 -1.00 11.86 -17.60
N PHE A 233 -1.02 11.81 -16.26
CA PHE A 233 -1.31 12.99 -15.45
C PHE A 233 -0.28 14.11 -15.64
N ASP A 234 0.99 13.78 -15.90
CA ASP A 234 2.02 14.76 -16.24
C ASP A 234 1.58 15.70 -17.39
N GLN A 235 0.98 15.13 -18.43
CA GLN A 235 0.52 15.84 -19.64
C GLN A 235 -0.79 16.62 -19.43
N LYS A 236 -1.49 16.44 -18.31
CA LYS A 236 -2.72 17.17 -18.01
C LYS A 236 -2.39 18.61 -17.63
N LYS A 237 -3.28 19.54 -17.98
CA LYS A 237 -3.22 20.93 -17.50
C LYS A 237 -3.41 21.02 -15.98
N ALA A 238 -4.22 20.14 -15.41
CA ALA A 238 -4.37 20.02 -13.97
C ALA A 238 -3.03 19.80 -13.26
N ARG A 239 -2.78 20.61 -12.23
CA ARG A 239 -1.60 20.52 -11.37
C ARG A 239 -1.85 19.73 -10.10
N ILE A 240 -3.12 19.39 -9.81
CA ILE A 240 -3.51 18.62 -8.63
C ILE A 240 -4.20 17.33 -9.05
N LEU A 241 -3.73 16.20 -8.51
CA LEU A 241 -4.39 14.91 -8.59
C LEU A 241 -4.88 14.52 -7.20
N VAL A 242 -6.15 14.15 -7.10
CA VAL A 242 -6.73 13.54 -5.90
C VAL A 242 -6.93 12.06 -6.15
N ALA A 243 -6.38 11.20 -5.29
CA ALA A 243 -6.41 9.77 -5.55
C ALA A 243 -6.34 8.90 -4.29
N PRO A 244 -6.94 7.69 -4.33
CA PRO A 244 -6.76 6.68 -3.29
C PRO A 244 -5.30 6.24 -3.15
N ALA A 245 -4.81 6.07 -1.93
CA ALA A 245 -3.47 5.54 -1.64
C ALA A 245 -3.18 4.25 -2.41
N LEU A 246 -4.06 3.24 -2.26
CA LEU A 246 -3.97 1.93 -2.89
C LEU A 246 -4.01 1.97 -4.44
N ALA A 247 -4.51 3.05 -5.03
CA ALA A 247 -4.59 3.20 -6.48
C ALA A 247 -3.29 3.75 -7.10
N ILE A 248 -2.41 4.37 -6.30
CA ILE A 248 -1.16 5.02 -6.75
C ILE A 248 0.10 4.25 -6.31
N GLU A 249 -0.03 3.24 -5.46
CA GLU A 249 1.09 2.45 -4.92
C GLU A 249 2.06 1.85 -5.95
N ARG A 250 1.55 1.07 -6.92
CA ARG A 250 2.38 0.30 -7.88
C ARG A 250 1.81 0.37 -9.30
N GLY A 251 2.72 0.49 -10.28
CA GLY A 251 2.40 0.40 -11.71
C GLY A 251 2.17 1.74 -12.43
N HIS A 252 2.14 2.87 -11.71
CA HIS A 252 1.92 4.18 -12.29
C HIS A 252 3.12 5.11 -12.01
N ASN A 253 3.73 5.63 -13.07
CA ASN A 253 4.81 6.62 -12.99
C ASN A 253 4.23 7.95 -13.47
N ILE A 254 4.21 8.95 -12.58
CA ILE A 254 3.86 10.34 -12.93
C ILE A 254 5.19 11.08 -13.02
N VAL A 255 5.79 11.04 -14.20
CA VAL A 255 7.13 11.56 -14.47
C VAL A 255 7.10 12.42 -15.73
N ASP A 256 8.05 13.34 -15.83
CA ASP A 256 8.27 14.16 -17.02
C ASP A 256 8.95 13.36 -18.14
N GLU A 257 9.24 14.02 -19.27
CA GLU A 257 9.89 13.41 -20.43
C GLU A 257 11.28 12.84 -20.13
N GLN A 258 11.95 13.34 -19.09
CA GLN A 258 13.26 12.87 -18.63
C GLN A 258 13.16 11.78 -17.55
N GLY A 259 11.95 11.37 -17.18
CA GLY A 259 11.71 10.37 -16.14
C GLY A 259 11.85 10.90 -14.71
N HIS A 260 12.02 12.22 -14.52
CA HIS A 260 12.01 12.84 -13.21
C HIS A 260 10.56 12.93 -12.70
N SER A 261 10.32 12.82 -11.40
CA SER A 261 8.96 12.93 -10.86
C SER A 261 8.31 14.27 -11.21
N SER A 262 7.12 14.25 -11.79
CA SER A 262 6.35 15.47 -11.97
C SER A 262 5.72 15.96 -10.67
N LEU A 263 5.70 15.11 -9.62
CA LEU A 263 5.13 15.43 -8.33
C LEU A 263 6.17 16.16 -7.47
N SER A 264 5.89 17.42 -7.14
CA SER A 264 6.68 18.19 -6.17
C SER A 264 6.19 18.03 -4.75
N SER A 265 4.93 17.62 -4.56
CA SER A 265 4.33 17.64 -3.22
C SER A 265 3.24 16.59 -3.06
N VAL A 266 3.09 16.08 -1.84
CA VAL A 266 2.02 15.15 -1.49
C VAL A 266 1.37 15.56 -0.17
N PHE A 267 0.04 15.51 -0.11
CA PHE A 267 -0.74 15.74 1.10
C PHE A 267 -1.48 14.45 1.47
N PHE A 268 -1.13 13.90 2.62
CA PHE A 268 -1.87 12.82 3.26
C PHE A 268 -3.07 13.41 4.02
N LEU A 269 -4.21 13.52 3.32
CA LEU A 269 -5.48 14.00 3.91
C LEU A 269 -6.10 12.98 4.86
N ILE A 270 -5.62 11.74 4.79
CA ILE A 270 -5.97 10.63 5.68
C ILE A 270 -4.71 9.83 6.02
N ARG A 271 -4.76 9.03 7.08
CA ARG A 271 -3.74 8.01 7.35
C ARG A 271 -3.92 6.83 6.38
N PRO A 272 -2.89 6.47 5.57
CA PRO A 272 -2.95 5.30 4.71
C PRO A 272 -3.08 4.03 5.56
N MET A 273 -4.22 3.38 5.47
CA MET A 273 -4.56 2.21 6.27
C MET A 273 -5.44 1.27 5.45
N GLY A 274 -5.26 -0.02 5.69
CA GLY A 274 -6.14 -1.06 5.17
C GLY A 274 -7.60 -0.90 5.60
N VAL A 275 -8.51 -1.52 4.86
CA VAL A 275 -9.93 -1.50 5.18
C VAL A 275 -10.17 -2.37 6.41
N PRO A 276 -10.73 -1.81 7.52
CA PRO A 276 -10.99 -2.59 8.71
C PRO A 276 -11.85 -3.82 8.41
N ASP A 277 -11.50 -4.95 9.03
CA ASP A 277 -12.23 -6.21 8.91
C ASP A 277 -12.21 -6.82 7.48
N ASP A 278 -11.37 -6.35 6.56
CA ASP A 278 -11.18 -7.01 5.25
C ASP A 278 -10.59 -8.42 5.44
N VAL A 279 -11.31 -9.40 4.89
CA VAL A 279 -10.91 -10.82 4.94
C VAL A 279 -9.64 -11.06 4.13
N LYS A 280 -9.43 -10.32 3.04
CA LYS A 280 -8.22 -10.42 2.23
C LYS A 280 -7.00 -10.00 3.04
N GLU A 281 -7.07 -8.86 3.74
CA GLU A 281 -5.99 -8.38 4.60
C GLU A 281 -5.67 -9.39 5.72
N ARG A 282 -6.69 -10.01 6.32
CA ARG A 282 -6.48 -11.06 7.33
C ARG A 282 -5.69 -12.24 6.79
N SER A 283 -6.03 -12.71 5.59
CA SER A 283 -5.32 -13.80 4.92
C SER A 283 -3.86 -13.42 4.64
N ILE A 284 -3.61 -12.20 4.16
CA ILE A 284 -2.26 -11.67 3.92
C ILE A 284 -1.45 -11.62 5.21
N LYS A 285 -2.01 -11.05 6.29
CA LYS A 285 -1.35 -10.96 7.60
C LYS A 285 -1.06 -12.31 8.21
N MET A 286 -1.97 -13.27 8.10
CA MET A 286 -1.73 -14.65 8.54
C MET A 286 -0.54 -15.27 7.80
N ASN A 287 -0.47 -15.06 6.47
CA ASN A 287 0.63 -15.61 5.67
C ASN A 287 1.98 -15.01 6.08
N GLY A 288 2.05 -13.69 6.32
CA GLY A 288 3.28 -13.04 6.77
C GLY A 288 3.67 -13.36 8.20
N TYR A 289 2.70 -13.43 9.12
CA TYR A 289 2.95 -13.87 10.49
C TYR A 289 3.57 -15.27 10.52
N MET A 290 2.97 -16.22 9.80
CA MET A 290 3.51 -17.57 9.73
C MET A 290 4.84 -17.63 8.98
N ALA A 291 5.07 -16.77 7.97
CA ALA A 291 6.38 -16.66 7.31
C ALA A 291 7.47 -16.29 8.33
N SER A 292 7.22 -15.29 9.18
CA SER A 292 8.11 -14.87 10.25
C SER A 292 8.42 -16.01 11.23
N LYS A 293 7.37 -16.68 11.73
CA LYS A 293 7.55 -17.82 12.67
C LYS A 293 8.30 -19.00 12.04
N LEU A 294 8.04 -19.28 10.75
CA LEU A 294 8.68 -20.39 10.04
C LEU A 294 10.14 -20.10 9.66
N PHE A 295 10.49 -18.83 9.45
CA PHE A 295 11.86 -18.41 9.18
C PHE A 295 12.77 -18.66 10.40
N GLU A 296 12.25 -18.50 11.61
CA GLU A 296 12.97 -18.76 12.87
C GLU A 296 12.87 -20.22 13.36
N TYR A 297 12.07 -21.06 12.70
CA TYR A 297 11.75 -22.42 13.16
C TYR A 297 12.91 -23.39 12.91
N LYS A 298 13.49 -23.93 13.99
CA LYS A 298 14.69 -24.79 13.93
C LYS A 298 14.43 -26.29 13.97
N GLU A 299 13.21 -26.73 14.28
CA GLU A 299 12.88 -28.15 14.38
C GLU A 299 12.73 -28.76 12.98
N ASN A 300 13.38 -29.92 12.77
CA ASN A 300 13.41 -30.59 11.48
C ASN A 300 12.35 -31.70 11.32
N ASP A 301 11.61 -32.02 12.39
CA ASP A 301 10.55 -33.02 12.29
C ASP A 301 9.32 -32.46 11.55
N LEU A 302 8.95 -33.13 10.46
CA LEU A 302 7.86 -32.71 9.59
C LEU A 302 6.49 -32.74 10.30
N TYR A 303 6.26 -33.72 11.16
CA TYR A 303 4.99 -33.83 11.87
C TYR A 303 4.83 -32.69 12.88
N GLN A 304 5.85 -32.42 13.68
CA GLN A 304 5.87 -31.30 14.63
C GLN A 304 5.76 -29.95 13.92
N LYS A 305 6.44 -29.78 12.79
CA LYS A 305 6.33 -28.56 11.97
C LYS A 305 4.90 -28.34 11.49
N ASN A 306 4.24 -29.38 10.96
CA ASN A 306 2.85 -29.28 10.49
C ASN A 306 1.87 -29.00 11.65
N LEU A 307 2.05 -29.66 12.79
CA LEU A 307 1.23 -29.45 13.98
C LEU A 307 1.38 -28.01 14.49
N TYR A 308 2.62 -27.51 14.58
CA TYR A 308 2.95 -26.14 14.95
C TYR A 308 2.25 -25.14 14.01
N VAL A 309 2.42 -25.29 12.69
CA VAL A 309 1.78 -24.40 11.70
C VAL A 309 0.28 -24.31 11.90
N ARG A 310 -0.40 -25.44 12.06
CA ARG A 310 -1.86 -25.50 12.22
C ARG A 310 -2.32 -24.82 13.50
N GLN A 311 -1.67 -25.13 14.61
CA GLN A 311 -2.01 -24.55 15.91
C GLN A 311 -1.75 -23.04 15.94
N GLU A 312 -0.58 -22.63 15.45
CA GLU A 312 -0.12 -21.25 15.52
C GLU A 312 -0.91 -20.34 14.57
N ALA A 313 -1.18 -20.80 13.34
CA ALA A 313 -2.05 -20.07 12.42
C ALA A 313 -3.47 -19.89 12.99
N THR A 314 -4.02 -20.93 13.63
CA THR A 314 -5.36 -20.86 14.25
C THR A 314 -5.40 -19.89 15.43
N LYS A 315 -4.36 -19.90 16.30
CA LYS A 315 -4.23 -18.94 17.41
C LYS A 315 -4.17 -17.51 16.88
N PHE A 316 -3.35 -17.27 15.86
CA PHE A 316 -3.20 -15.94 15.28
C PHE A 316 -4.47 -15.45 14.58
N TRP A 317 -5.18 -16.32 13.85
CA TRP A 317 -6.48 -16.01 13.25
C TRP A 317 -7.49 -15.53 14.30
N ASN A 318 -7.58 -16.25 15.43
CA ASN A 318 -8.47 -15.86 16.53
C ASN A 318 -8.03 -14.54 17.17
N ARG A 319 -6.72 -14.36 17.44
CA ARG A 319 -6.14 -13.11 17.97
C ARG A 319 -6.46 -11.90 17.08
N MET A 320 -6.32 -12.04 15.77
CA MET A 320 -6.70 -10.98 14.81
C MET A 320 -8.18 -10.63 14.87
N ASN A 321 -9.07 -11.62 15.04
CA ASN A 321 -10.51 -11.37 15.15
C ASN A 321 -10.90 -10.61 16.43
N TYR A 322 -10.15 -10.79 17.52
CA TYR A 322 -10.35 -10.01 18.75
C TYR A 322 -9.76 -8.60 18.63
N SER A 323 -8.54 -8.47 18.10
CA SER A 323 -7.84 -7.18 18.00
C SER A 323 -8.45 -6.26 16.94
N ALA A 324 -8.96 -6.79 15.83
CA ALA A 324 -9.61 -5.99 14.77
C ALA A 324 -10.87 -5.26 15.26
N LYS A 325 -11.46 -5.67 16.39
CA LYS A 325 -12.63 -5.01 17.00
C LYS A 325 -12.24 -3.85 17.92
N ARG A 326 -10.96 -3.65 18.21
CA ARG A 326 -10.48 -2.58 19.09
C ARG A 326 -10.08 -1.36 18.28
N ARG A 327 -10.35 -0.18 18.82
CA ARG A 327 -9.81 1.07 18.28
C ARG A 327 -8.29 1.07 18.45
N LEU A 328 -7.58 1.69 17.49
CA LEU A 328 -6.11 1.83 17.54
C LEU A 328 -5.63 2.44 18.86
N ASP A 329 -6.41 3.39 19.40
CA ASP A 329 -6.11 4.06 20.67
C ASP A 329 -5.96 3.08 21.86
N TYR A 330 -6.52 1.86 21.75
CA TYR A 330 -6.48 0.82 22.78
C TYR A 330 -5.76 -0.46 22.32
N LEU A 331 -4.91 -0.36 21.29
CA LEU A 331 -4.15 -1.50 20.78
C LEU A 331 -2.95 -1.80 21.69
N CYS A 332 -3.17 -2.65 22.70
CA CYS A 332 -2.11 -3.10 23.61
C CYS A 332 -1.20 -4.19 23.02
N ASP A 333 -1.61 -4.78 21.89
CA ASP A 333 -0.90 -5.89 21.26
C ASP A 333 0.32 -5.38 20.49
N LYS A 334 1.52 -5.59 21.06
CA LYS A 334 2.78 -5.09 20.51
C LYS A 334 3.11 -5.64 19.11
N GLU A 335 2.86 -6.92 18.84
CA GLU A 335 3.13 -7.51 17.52
C GLU A 335 2.17 -6.96 16.45
N ILE A 336 0.88 -6.83 16.78
CA ILE A 336 -0.09 -6.24 15.84
C ILE A 336 0.17 -4.75 15.63
N LYS A 337 0.58 -4.04 16.69
CA LYS A 337 0.97 -2.63 16.60
C LYS A 337 2.19 -2.46 15.70
N ARG A 338 3.23 -3.28 15.86
CA ARG A 338 4.41 -3.29 14.98
C ARG A 338 4.04 -3.57 13.52
N ASP A 339 3.16 -4.55 13.27
CA ASP A 339 2.64 -4.84 11.92
C ASP A 339 1.89 -3.64 11.33
N LEU A 340 1.03 -3.00 12.11
CA LEU A 340 0.26 -1.85 11.66
C LEU A 340 1.17 -0.67 11.29
N VAL A 341 2.11 -0.33 12.16
CA VAL A 341 3.05 0.80 11.96
C VAL A 341 3.94 0.54 10.75
N SER A 342 4.54 -0.65 10.66
CA SER A 342 5.43 -1.03 9.55
C SER A 342 4.69 -1.09 8.21
N THR A 343 3.46 -1.59 8.20
CA THR A 343 2.61 -1.62 7.00
C THR A 343 2.24 -0.21 6.56
N MET A 344 1.82 0.65 7.48
CA MET A 344 1.54 2.07 7.20
C MET A 344 2.78 2.81 6.68
N PHE A 345 3.96 2.56 7.28
CA PHE A 345 5.23 3.08 6.76
C PHE A 345 5.45 2.66 5.32
N VAL A 346 5.26 1.38 4.97
CA VAL A 346 5.44 0.92 3.59
C VAL A 346 4.46 1.60 2.63
N LEU A 347 3.21 1.83 3.02
CA LEU A 347 2.23 2.56 2.20
C LEU A 347 2.70 4.00 1.93
N ILE A 348 3.15 4.70 2.98
CA ILE A 348 3.72 6.05 2.87
C ILE A 348 4.97 6.02 1.98
N LEU A 349 5.87 5.07 2.18
CA LEU A 349 7.11 4.90 1.41
C LEU A 349 6.83 4.62 -0.07
N GLN A 350 5.81 3.81 -0.40
CA GLN A 350 5.46 3.52 -1.79
C GLN A 350 4.94 4.76 -2.51
N ILE A 351 4.17 5.60 -1.83
CA ILE A 351 3.72 6.90 -2.35
C ILE A 351 4.90 7.85 -2.46
N PHE A 352 5.73 7.93 -1.42
CA PHE A 352 6.96 8.74 -1.39
C PHE A 352 7.93 8.38 -2.54
N GLY A 353 8.07 7.10 -2.86
CA GLY A 353 8.86 6.62 -3.99
C GLY A 353 8.35 7.09 -5.37
N ARG A 354 7.13 7.65 -5.45
CA ARG A 354 6.62 8.33 -6.65
C ARG A 354 7.19 9.73 -6.77
N LEU A 355 7.46 10.41 -5.66
CA LEU A 355 8.11 11.73 -5.62
C LEU A 355 9.62 11.60 -5.85
N CYS A 356 10.22 10.49 -5.40
CA CYS A 356 11.68 10.28 -5.43
C CYS A 356 12.20 9.63 -6.72
N ARG A 357 11.52 9.84 -7.85
CA ARG A 357 12.05 9.48 -9.17
C ARG A 357 13.01 10.58 -9.62
N VAL A 358 14.29 10.42 -9.30
CA VAL A 358 15.31 11.46 -9.50
C VAL A 358 16.17 11.12 -10.70
N THR A 359 16.04 11.91 -11.78
CA THR A 359 16.98 11.91 -12.91
C THR A 359 17.77 13.22 -13.02
N ASP A 360 17.43 14.20 -12.19
CA ASP A 360 18.06 15.52 -12.13
C ASP A 360 18.04 16.03 -10.69
N ALA A 361 19.18 15.94 -10.00
CA ALA A 361 19.31 16.33 -8.61
C ALA A 361 19.39 17.87 -8.41
N SER A 362 19.38 18.67 -9.48
CA SER A 362 19.36 20.14 -9.40
C SER A 362 17.95 20.71 -9.22
N LYS A 363 16.92 19.89 -9.43
CA LYS A 363 15.52 20.28 -9.22
C LYS A 363 15.21 20.46 -7.73
N GLU A 364 14.11 21.15 -7.45
CA GLU A 364 13.62 21.33 -6.08
C GLU A 364 13.20 20.00 -5.47
N THR A 365 13.55 19.79 -4.20
CA THR A 365 13.16 18.59 -3.46
C THR A 365 11.68 18.61 -3.11
N PRO A 366 11.05 17.42 -2.98
CA PRO A 366 9.63 17.36 -2.73
C PRO A 366 9.25 17.81 -1.30
N THR A 367 7.97 18.10 -1.08
CA THR A 367 7.39 18.32 0.26
C THR A 367 6.27 17.32 0.55
N VAL A 368 6.29 16.73 1.74
CA VAL A 368 5.30 15.77 2.23
C VAL A 368 4.54 16.38 3.40
N TYR A 369 3.21 16.50 3.26
CA TYR A 369 2.33 17.04 4.28
C TYR A 369 1.48 15.96 4.94
N PHE A 370 1.47 15.93 6.27
CA PHE A 370 0.52 15.16 7.07
C PHE A 370 -0.60 16.08 7.56
N ALA A 371 -1.78 15.94 6.95
CA ALA A 371 -2.92 16.83 7.21
C ALA A 371 -3.93 16.25 8.20
N ASP A 372 -4.16 14.94 8.18
CA ASP A 372 -5.11 14.30 9.10
C ASP A 372 -4.64 14.42 10.55
N GLY A 373 -5.44 15.04 11.42
CA GLY A 373 -5.15 15.12 12.86
C GLY A 373 -5.06 13.75 13.54
N ALA A 374 -5.44 12.68 12.85
CA ALA A 374 -5.22 11.33 13.30
C ALA A 374 -3.75 10.90 13.26
N PHE A 375 -2.85 11.59 12.56
CA PHE A 375 -1.42 11.27 12.58
C PHE A 375 -0.79 11.41 13.98
N ARG A 376 -1.38 12.25 14.85
CA ARG A 376 -1.02 12.37 16.27
C ARG A 376 -2.04 11.76 17.20
N LYS A 377 -1.60 11.44 18.41
CA LYS A 377 -2.54 11.23 19.52
C LYS A 377 -3.33 12.53 19.78
N LYS A 378 -4.53 12.40 20.37
CA LYS A 378 -5.28 13.59 20.77
C LYS A 378 -4.52 14.31 21.88
N ILE A 379 -4.50 15.65 21.84
CA ILE A 379 -3.77 16.51 22.79
C ILE A 379 -4.16 16.19 24.23
N ASP A 380 -5.45 16.00 24.50
CA ASP A 380 -5.98 15.78 25.86
C ASP A 380 -6.07 14.30 26.25
N ALA A 381 -5.51 13.38 25.46
CA ALA A 381 -5.57 11.95 25.76
C ALA A 381 -4.26 11.48 26.42
N GLU A 382 -4.36 10.91 27.62
CA GLU A 382 -3.23 10.27 28.31
C GLU A 382 -2.68 9.11 27.46
N ASP A 383 -3.58 8.27 26.93
CA ASP A 383 -3.28 7.17 26.02
C ASP A 383 -3.77 7.46 24.59
N GLY A 384 -2.99 7.04 23.60
CA GLY A 384 -3.41 7.14 22.19
C GLY A 384 -2.36 6.64 21.22
N PHE A 385 -2.78 6.42 19.98
CA PHE A 385 -1.87 6.01 18.91
C PHE A 385 -1.31 7.23 18.17
N ASP A 386 -0.02 7.51 18.38
CA ASP A 386 0.74 8.55 17.67
C ASP A 386 1.45 7.95 16.45
N ALA A 387 0.82 8.04 15.28
CA ALA A 387 1.32 7.37 14.09
C ALA A 387 2.72 7.84 13.66
N LEU A 388 3.03 9.12 13.90
CA LEU A 388 4.29 9.72 13.50
C LEU A 388 5.44 9.32 14.43
N ASN A 389 5.24 9.35 15.76
CA ASN A 389 6.28 8.89 16.70
C ASN A 389 6.48 7.37 16.60
N GLU A 390 5.41 6.58 16.44
CA GLU A 390 5.56 5.14 16.27
C GLU A 390 6.33 4.77 15.00
N MET A 391 6.16 5.55 13.91
CA MET A 391 6.95 5.37 12.69
C MET A 391 8.41 5.81 12.89
N TYR A 392 8.66 6.88 13.66
CA TYR A 392 10.01 7.30 14.04
C TYR A 392 10.74 6.17 14.79
N ASP A 393 10.14 5.67 15.88
CA ASP A 393 10.69 4.58 16.69
C ASP A 393 10.90 3.32 15.85
N TYR A 394 9.91 2.98 15.01
CA TYR A 394 9.98 1.85 14.08
C TYR A 394 11.24 1.88 13.20
N LEU A 395 11.47 3.03 12.56
CA LEU A 395 12.60 3.22 11.66
C LEU A 395 13.91 3.28 12.43
N LYS A 396 13.95 4.02 13.55
CA LYS A 396 15.14 4.13 14.39
C LYS A 396 15.62 2.76 14.89
N ASP A 397 14.70 1.92 15.38
CA ASP A 397 15.01 0.55 15.77
C ASP A 397 15.60 -0.25 14.60
N MET A 398 14.99 -0.14 13.42
CA MET A 398 15.39 -0.91 12.24
C MET A 398 16.75 -0.47 11.68
N LEU A 399 17.07 0.84 11.73
CA LEU A 399 18.34 1.39 11.28
C LEU A 399 19.48 1.16 12.29
N SER A 400 19.16 1.02 13.58
CA SER A 400 20.12 0.78 14.67
C SER A 400 20.39 -0.71 14.97
N ASP A 401 19.65 -1.63 14.33
CA ASP A 401 19.89 -3.08 14.42
C ASP A 401 21.35 -3.41 14.03
N GLU A 402 22.09 -4.06 14.94
CA GLU A 402 23.52 -4.35 14.77
C GLU A 402 23.79 -5.37 13.65
N GLU A 403 22.88 -6.35 13.50
CA GLU A 403 23.06 -7.48 12.60
C GLU A 403 22.55 -7.16 11.19
N HIS A 404 21.44 -6.44 11.09
CA HIS A 404 20.73 -6.23 9.83
C HIS A 404 20.43 -4.75 9.53
N GLY A 405 20.90 -3.82 10.36
CA GLY A 405 20.64 -2.38 10.16
C GLY A 405 21.29 -1.82 8.90
N GLU A 406 22.33 -2.45 8.35
CA GLU A 406 22.96 -2.02 7.09
C GLU A 406 21.97 -2.04 5.91
N ILE A 407 21.12 -3.08 5.84
CA ILE A 407 20.09 -3.19 4.81
C ILE A 407 19.09 -2.03 4.97
N ALA A 408 18.65 -1.78 6.20
CA ALA A 408 17.70 -0.71 6.49
C ALA A 408 18.28 0.70 6.23
N ARG A 409 19.55 0.94 6.61
CA ARG A 409 20.25 2.20 6.33
C ARG A 409 20.40 2.42 4.83
N THR A 410 20.77 1.38 4.08
CA THR A 410 20.90 1.50 2.62
C THR A 410 19.57 1.87 1.97
N LEU A 411 18.47 1.26 2.41
CA LEU A 411 17.15 1.45 1.80
C LEU A 411 16.41 2.71 2.27
N TYR A 412 16.55 3.11 3.53
CA TYR A 412 15.64 4.06 4.18
C TYR A 412 16.32 5.24 4.86
N GLU A 413 17.63 5.26 5.01
CA GLU A 413 18.33 6.39 5.66
C GLU A 413 17.99 7.75 5.02
N PRO A 414 17.96 7.92 3.68
CA PRO A 414 17.57 9.20 3.10
C PRO A 414 16.15 9.64 3.50
N PHE A 415 15.19 8.70 3.50
CA PHE A 415 13.83 8.99 3.97
C PHE A 415 13.84 9.36 5.47
N PHE A 416 14.56 8.59 6.28
CA PHE A 416 14.61 8.77 7.73
C PHE A 416 15.25 10.10 8.12
N THR A 417 16.33 10.52 7.47
CA THR A 417 16.97 11.83 7.69
C THR A 417 16.02 12.98 7.39
N ALA A 418 15.34 12.93 6.24
CA ALA A 418 14.33 13.92 5.87
C ALA A 418 13.16 13.97 6.86
N TYR A 419 12.67 12.79 7.25
CA TYR A 419 11.58 12.64 8.20
C TYR A 419 11.95 13.14 9.60
N GLU A 420 13.14 12.77 10.10
CA GLU A 420 13.63 13.16 11.41
C GLU A 420 13.76 14.69 11.53
N GLY A 421 14.27 15.36 10.49
CA GLY A 421 14.43 16.80 10.48
C GLY A 421 13.13 17.61 10.34
N GLY A 422 12.08 17.03 9.75
CA GLY A 422 10.82 17.73 9.45
C GLY A 422 9.69 17.50 10.45
N ILE A 423 9.71 16.40 11.20
CA ILE A 423 8.63 16.00 12.10
C ILE A 423 9.08 16.13 13.57
N ARG A 424 8.19 16.59 14.43
CA ARG A 424 8.45 16.65 15.88
C ARG A 424 8.41 15.24 16.48
N HIS A 425 9.41 14.88 17.27
CA HIS A 425 9.44 13.63 18.02
C HIS A 425 9.29 13.96 19.51
N GLU A 426 8.42 13.24 20.21
CA GLU A 426 8.14 13.44 21.64
C GLU A 426 8.59 12.25 22.48
#